data_AF-A0A9D4QAN1-F1
#
_entry.id   AF-A0A9D4QAN1-F1
#
_cell.length_a   1.000
_cell.length_b   1.000
_cell.length_c   1.000
_cell.angle_alpha   90.00
_cell.angle_beta   90.00
_cell.angle_gamma   90.00
#
_symmetry.space_group_name_H-M   'P 1'
#
loop_
_entity.id
_entity.type
_entity.pdbx_description
1 polymer ?
#
loop_
_entity_poly.entity_id
_entity_poly.type
_entity_poly.pdbx_seq_one_letter_code
_entity_poly.pdbx_strand_id
1 'polypeptide(L)'
;MFALVRFVEEKTDKSYVVPVADIAHFEPQNDLDYDNTMPYDTYWHDEDDDVNSGMYAVEILKLAATARAVHEEAPTSNEQQQVGDFMATPDGRNPYSGTTTGYLGCSPASLAER
;
A
#
# COMPACT_ATOMS: atom_id res chain seq x y z
N MET A 1 12.37 12.15 -14.91
CA MET A 1 11.45 11.05 -15.27
C MET A 1 11.56 9.99 -14.19
N PHE A 2 10.48 9.28 -13.90
CA PHE A 2 10.39 8.26 -12.85
C PHE A 2 9.88 6.95 -13.44
N ALA A 3 10.33 5.85 -12.87
CA ALA A 3 9.95 4.50 -13.25
C ALA A 3 9.24 3.82 -12.07
N LEU A 4 8.13 3.15 -12.37
CA LEU A 4 7.56 2.13 -11.50
C LEU A 4 8.31 0.84 -11.75
N VAL A 5 8.96 0.32 -10.71
CA VAL A 5 9.76 -0.88 -10.81
C VAL A 5 9.28 -1.92 -9.80
N ARG A 6 9.48 -3.20 -10.12
CA ARG A 6 9.34 -4.30 -9.16
C ARG A 6 10.66 -5.05 -9.09
N PHE A 7 11.05 -5.50 -7.90
CA PHE A 7 12.24 -6.33 -7.72
C PHE A 7 11.97 -7.74 -8.23
N VAL A 8 12.85 -8.25 -9.09
CA VAL A 8 12.67 -9.59 -9.71
C VAL A 8 12.82 -10.71 -8.68
N GLU A 9 13.69 -10.51 -7.69
CA GLU A 9 13.92 -11.48 -6.62
C GLU A 9 12.82 -11.47 -5.55
N GLU A 10 12.06 -10.38 -5.45
CA GLU A 10 11.02 -10.25 -4.44
C GLU A 10 9.75 -10.97 -4.93
N LYS A 11 9.28 -11.97 -4.19
CA LYS A 11 8.04 -12.71 -4.50
C LYS A 11 6.76 -11.91 -4.18
N THR A 12 6.90 -10.61 -3.93
CA THR A 12 5.78 -9.74 -3.57
C THR A 12 5.40 -8.90 -4.77
N ASP A 13 4.11 -8.66 -4.98
CA ASP A 13 3.61 -7.67 -5.94
C ASP A 13 3.83 -6.21 -5.48
N LYS A 14 4.91 -5.95 -4.75
CA LYS A 14 5.30 -4.60 -4.35
C LYS A 14 5.98 -3.91 -5.53
N SER A 15 5.60 -2.66 -5.73
CA SER A 15 6.20 -1.80 -6.72
C SER A 15 6.71 -0.53 -6.05
N TYR A 16 7.83 -0.04 -6.56
CA TYR A 16 8.55 1.10 -6.00
C TYR A 16 8.76 2.13 -7.10
N VAL A 17 8.86 3.39 -6.70
CA VAL A 17 9.13 4.50 -7.62
C VAL A 17 10.58 4.88 -7.48
N VAL A 18 11.33 4.70 -8.58
CA VAL A 18 12.74 5.11 -8.66
C VAL A 18 12.90 6.17 -9.73
N PRO A 19 13.80 7.14 -9.55
CA PRO A 19 14.15 8.04 -10.64
C PRO A 19 14.92 7.26 -11.71
N VAL A 20 14.66 7.57 -12.97
CA VAL A 20 15.33 6.92 -14.11
C VAL A 20 16.85 7.04 -14.05
N ALA A 21 17.36 8.11 -13.42
CA ALA A 21 18.80 8.33 -13.25
C ALA A 21 19.52 7.26 -12.40
N ASP A 22 18.78 6.54 -11.54
CA ASP A 22 19.34 5.46 -10.72
C ASP A 22 19.35 4.11 -11.46
N ILE A 23 18.72 4.02 -12.65
CA ILE A 23 18.69 2.81 -13.48
C ILE A 23 19.93 2.81 -14.38
N ALA A 24 20.74 1.77 -14.27
CA ALA A 24 21.98 1.63 -15.01
C ALA A 24 21.71 1.48 -16.53
N HIS A 25 22.48 2.22 -17.32
CA HIS A 25 22.44 2.19 -18.80
C HIS A 25 21.05 2.48 -19.40
N PHE A 26 20.20 3.22 -18.68
CA PHE A 26 18.83 3.46 -19.09
C PHE A 26 18.56 4.97 -19.24
N GLU A 27 18.40 5.41 -20.50
CA GLU A 27 18.17 6.81 -20.87
C GLU A 27 16.91 6.95 -21.76
N PRO A 28 15.72 6.61 -21.25
CA PRO A 28 14.48 6.64 -22.01
C PRO A 28 14.17 8.04 -22.53
N GLN A 29 13.85 8.13 -23.82
CA GLN A 29 13.42 9.38 -24.44
C GLN A 29 11.91 9.63 -24.28
N ASN A 30 11.13 8.55 -24.10
CA ASN A 30 9.67 8.58 -23.99
C ASN A 30 9.16 7.60 -22.93
N ASP A 31 7.89 7.70 -22.55
CA ASP A 31 7.23 6.81 -21.58
C ASP A 31 7.05 5.35 -22.04
N LEU A 32 7.27 5.06 -23.32
CA LEU A 32 7.20 3.71 -23.91
C LEU A 32 8.57 3.10 -24.16
N ASP A 33 9.66 3.79 -23.79
CA ASP A 33 11.03 3.40 -24.09
C ASP A 33 11.56 2.44 -23.00
N TYR A 34 10.81 1.38 -22.72
CA TYR A 34 11.17 0.33 -21.75
C TYR A 34 10.71 -1.05 -22.22
N ASP A 35 11.51 -2.07 -21.93
CA ASP A 35 11.20 -3.47 -22.20
C ASP A 35 10.69 -4.14 -20.92
N ASN A 36 9.38 -4.40 -20.86
CA ASN A 36 8.77 -5.13 -19.74
C ASN A 36 9.13 -6.63 -19.68
N THR A 37 9.99 -7.11 -20.60
CA THR A 37 10.45 -8.50 -20.67
C THR A 37 11.87 -8.69 -20.16
N MET A 38 12.62 -7.60 -19.97
CA MET A 38 14.00 -7.64 -19.54
C MET A 38 14.18 -7.03 -18.14
N PRO A 39 14.97 -7.66 -17.28
CA PRO A 39 15.38 -7.03 -16.03
C PRO A 39 16.40 -5.92 -16.31
N TYR A 40 16.27 -4.82 -15.57
CA TYR A 40 17.18 -3.69 -15.52
C TYR A 40 17.88 -3.65 -14.17
N ASP A 41 19.12 -3.18 -14.12
CA ASP A 41 19.81 -2.94 -12.86
C ASP A 41 19.50 -1.52 -12.37
N THR A 42 18.98 -1.39 -11.15
CA THR A 42 18.78 -0.08 -10.50
C THR A 42 19.56 -0.01 -9.20
N TYR A 43 20.12 1.16 -8.92
CA TYR A 43 20.61 1.46 -7.59
C TYR A 43 19.40 1.79 -6.69
N TRP A 44 19.20 0.98 -5.66
CA TRP A 44 18.22 1.25 -4.62
C TRP A 44 18.93 1.86 -3.42
N HIS A 45 18.41 2.97 -2.94
CA HIS A 45 18.84 3.58 -1.69
C HIS A 45 17.72 3.47 -0.67
N ASP A 46 17.96 2.65 0.35
CA ASP A 46 17.05 2.49 1.48
C ASP A 46 17.42 3.52 2.56
N GLU A 47 16.48 4.41 2.89
CA GLU A 47 16.69 5.50 3.84
C GLU A 47 16.73 5.04 5.31
N ASP A 48 16.20 3.84 5.58
CA ASP A 48 16.13 3.25 6.92
C ASP A 48 17.31 2.30 7.20
N ASP A 49 17.81 1.61 6.17
CA ASP A 49 18.89 0.61 6.32
C ASP A 49 19.92 0.65 5.18
N ASP A 50 21.10 1.23 5.43
CA ASP A 50 22.23 1.27 4.50
C ASP A 50 22.67 -0.12 4.00
N VAL A 51 22.37 -1.22 4.71
CA VAL A 51 22.74 -2.58 4.29
C VAL A 51 21.89 -3.06 3.12
N ASN A 52 20.67 -2.55 2.98
CA ASN A 52 19.78 -2.84 1.86
C ASN A 52 19.94 -1.85 0.70
N SER A 53 20.88 -0.91 0.80
CA SER A 53 21.25 -0.04 -0.32
C SER A 53 22.22 -0.76 -1.25
N GLY A 54 21.88 -0.87 -2.54
CA GLY A 54 22.65 -1.69 -3.48
C GLY A 54 22.12 -1.69 -4.90
N MET A 55 22.77 -2.46 -5.77
CA MET A 55 22.30 -2.70 -7.13
C MET A 55 21.38 -3.92 -7.13
N TYR A 56 20.18 -3.74 -7.66
CA TYR A 56 19.18 -4.80 -7.73
C TYR A 56 18.60 -4.90 -9.13
N ALA A 57 18.28 -6.14 -9.53
CA ALA A 57 17.57 -6.42 -10.76
C ALA A 57 16.06 -6.13 -10.58
N VAL A 58 15.56 -5.24 -11.41
CA VAL A 58 14.17 -4.78 -11.39
C VAL A 58 13.53 -4.86 -12.78
N GLU A 59 12.24 -5.11 -12.82
CA GLU A 59 11.44 -4.97 -14.05
C GLU A 59 10.70 -3.64 -14.04
N ILE A 60 10.84 -2.88 -15.13
CA ILE A 60 10.11 -1.62 -15.30
C ILE A 60 8.69 -1.96 -15.72
N LEU A 61 7.73 -1.54 -14.89
CA LEU A 61 6.31 -1.71 -15.14
C LEU A 61 5.76 -0.52 -15.93
N LYS A 62 6.23 0.69 -15.63
CA LYS A 62 5.74 1.94 -16.23
C LYS A 62 6.76 3.07 -16.09
N LEU A 63 6.81 3.96 -17.08
CA LEU A 63 7.52 5.23 -17.00
C LEU A 63 6.53 6.40 -16.93
N ALA A 64 6.89 7.45 -16.18
CA ALA A 64 6.17 8.72 -16.25
C ALA A 64 7.09 9.91 -16.00
N ALA A 65 6.68 11.08 -16.49
CA ALA A 65 7.43 12.31 -16.27
C ALA A 65 7.53 12.71 -14.79
N THR A 66 6.51 12.38 -13.99
CA THR A 66 6.42 12.73 -12.55
C THR A 66 6.10 11.52 -11.68
N ALA A 67 6.61 11.50 -10.44
CA ALA A 67 6.32 10.43 -9.48
C ALA A 67 4.82 10.27 -9.20
N ARG A 68 4.04 11.37 -9.24
CA ARG A 68 2.59 11.33 -9.03
C ARG A 68 1.86 10.57 -10.14
N ALA A 69 2.23 10.81 -11.39
CA ALA A 69 1.66 10.11 -12.55
C ALA A 69 2.00 8.61 -12.58
N VAL A 70 3.07 8.19 -11.90
CA VAL A 70 3.38 6.79 -11.68
C VAL A 70 2.38 6.14 -10.71
N HIS A 71 2.07 6.81 -9.59
CA HIS A 71 1.14 6.31 -8.57
C HIS A 71 -0.34 6.43 -8.96
N GLU A 72 -0.74 7.44 -9.74
CA GLU A 72 -2.15 7.73 -10.06
C GLU A 72 -2.84 6.64 -10.90
N GLU A 73 -2.10 5.69 -11.50
CA GLU A 73 -2.68 4.55 -12.22
C GLU A 73 -2.41 3.18 -11.58
N ALA A 74 -1.66 3.13 -10.49
CA ALA A 74 -1.74 1.97 -9.61
C ALA A 74 -3.15 2.02 -9.01
N PRO A 75 -3.95 0.93 -9.05
CA PRO A 75 -5.18 0.90 -8.30
C PRO A 75 -4.80 1.07 -6.83
N THR A 76 -4.92 2.30 -6.33
CA THR A 76 -5.03 2.55 -4.90
C THR A 76 -6.22 1.73 -4.48
N SER A 77 -5.95 0.53 -3.96
CA SER A 77 -6.92 -0.22 -3.19
C SER A 77 -7.36 0.77 -2.12
N ASN A 78 -8.53 1.35 -2.33
CA ASN A 78 -9.19 2.21 -1.39
C ASN A 78 -9.34 1.37 -0.13
N GLU A 79 -8.41 1.50 0.81
CA GLU A 79 -8.71 1.41 2.24
C GLU A 79 -9.65 2.56 2.58
N GLN A 80 -10.88 2.50 2.02
CA GLN A 80 -12.01 3.14 2.64
C GLN A 80 -12.45 2.19 3.75
N GLN A 81 -11.80 2.43 4.88
CA GLN A 81 -12.22 2.06 6.21
C GLN A 81 -13.73 2.28 6.38
N GLN A 82 -14.51 1.22 6.20
CA GLN A 82 -15.96 1.21 6.41
C GLN A 82 -16.35 -0.07 7.13
N VAL A 83 -16.37 -0.02 8.46
CA VAL A 83 -17.47 -0.53 9.29
C VAL A 83 -17.40 0.13 10.66
N GLY A 84 -18.35 1.00 10.92
CA GLY A 84 -18.53 1.71 12.18
C GLY A 84 -19.77 2.56 12.06
N ASP A 85 -20.90 1.90 11.83
CA ASP A 85 -22.23 2.48 11.71
C ASP A 85 -22.53 3.30 12.98
N PHE A 86 -22.27 4.60 12.88
CA PHE A 86 -22.65 5.61 13.85
C PHE A 86 -24.16 5.79 13.75
N MET A 87 -24.92 4.93 14.41
CA MET A 87 -26.33 5.22 14.70
C MET A 87 -26.41 6.26 15.82
N ALA A 88 -26.16 7.52 15.50
CA ALA A 88 -26.71 8.62 16.29
C ALA A 88 -27.94 9.15 15.57
N THR A 89 -29.09 8.70 16.04
CA THR A 89 -30.39 9.27 15.69
C THR A 89 -30.45 10.76 16.05
N PRO A 90 -31.16 11.58 15.26
CA PRO A 90 -31.32 13.00 15.53
C PRO A 90 -32.47 13.17 16.52
N ASP A 91 -32.24 12.91 17.80
CA ASP A 91 -33.17 13.39 18.83
C ASP A 91 -32.39 14.12 19.91
N GLY A 92 -32.56 15.44 19.91
CA GLY A 92 -31.99 16.32 20.90
C GLY A 92 -32.52 15.95 22.27
N ARG A 93 -31.68 15.29 23.08
CA ARG A 93 -31.78 15.24 24.54
C ARG A 93 -30.46 14.72 25.09
N ASN A 94 -29.71 15.62 25.73
CA ASN A 94 -28.58 15.31 26.60
C ASN A 94 -29.09 14.64 27.89
N PRO A 95 -28.62 13.44 28.27
CA PRO A 95 -28.83 12.92 29.62
C PRO A 95 -27.51 12.45 30.24
N TYR A 96 -26.54 13.35 30.44
CA TYR A 96 -25.60 13.16 31.54
C TYR A 96 -26.33 13.38 32.86
N SER A 97 -26.93 12.33 33.41
CA SER A 97 -27.21 12.18 34.84
C SER A 97 -27.72 10.78 35.15
N GLY A 98 -27.06 10.08 36.07
CA GLY A 98 -27.70 9.05 36.87
C GLY A 98 -27.00 7.69 36.92
N THR A 99 -26.10 7.56 37.90
CA THR A 99 -26.05 6.45 38.88
C THR A 99 -26.25 4.99 38.45
N THR A 100 -25.16 4.22 38.62
CA THR A 100 -25.06 3.04 39.51
C THR A 100 -26.30 2.15 39.64
N THR A 101 -26.22 0.93 39.09
CA THR A 101 -26.41 -0.37 39.78
C THR A 101 -26.86 -1.45 38.78
N GLY A 102 -26.11 -2.55 38.69
CA GLY A 102 -26.74 -3.88 38.77
C GLY A 102 -26.60 -4.86 37.62
N TYR A 103 -26.17 -6.07 38.01
CA TYR A 103 -26.47 -7.40 37.46
C TYR A 103 -25.69 -7.84 36.20
N LEU A 104 -24.78 -8.84 36.32
CA LEU A 104 -25.05 -10.30 36.31
C LEU A 104 -25.68 -10.68 34.96
N GLY A 105 -25.02 -11.32 34.01
CA GLY A 105 -24.21 -12.54 34.08
C GLY A 105 -24.90 -13.60 33.21
N CYS A 106 -24.18 -14.28 32.31
CA CYS A 106 -24.34 -15.71 31.98
C CYS A 106 -23.47 -16.14 30.78
N SER A 107 -22.78 -17.25 31.01
CA SER A 107 -21.81 -17.98 30.20
C SER A 107 -22.45 -18.73 28.99
N PRO A 108 -21.63 -19.35 28.09
CA PRO A 108 -22.05 -19.77 26.74
C PRO A 108 -22.72 -21.15 26.70
N ALA A 109 -23.69 -21.31 25.78
CA ALA A 109 -24.38 -22.58 25.54
C ALA A 109 -23.64 -23.43 24.50
N SER A 110 -23.27 -24.64 24.90
CA SER A 110 -22.69 -25.70 24.08
C SER A 110 -23.76 -26.35 23.19
N LEU A 111 -23.42 -26.56 21.91
CA LEU A 111 -24.20 -27.27 20.91
C LEU A 111 -24.20 -28.78 21.21
N ALA A 112 -25.38 -29.40 21.16
CA ALA A 112 -25.58 -30.84 21.25
C ALA A 112 -26.00 -31.36 19.87
N GLU A 113 -25.26 -32.33 19.33
CA GLU A 113 -25.75 -33.20 18.25
C GLU A 113 -25.53 -34.66 18.67
N ARG A 114 -26.55 -35.47 18.44
CA ARG A 114 -26.60 -36.93 18.58
C ARG A 114 -26.79 -37.52 17.19
#